data_AF-A0A2S8IE59-F1
#
_entry.id   AF-A0A2S8IE59-F1
#
_cell.length_a   1.000
_cell.length_b   1.000
_cell.length_c   1.000
_cell.angle_alpha   90.00
_cell.angle_beta   90.00
_cell.angle_gamma   90.00
#
_symmetry.space_group_name_H-M   'P 1'
#
loop_
_entity.id
_entity.type
_entity.pdbx_description
1 polymer ?
#
loop_
_entity_poly.entity_id
_entity_poly.type
_entity_poly.pdbx_seq_one_letter_code
_entity_poly.pdbx_strand_id
1 'polypeptide(L)'
;MNPRAGTSPDEAQIGAAPRRRSRAKTREVLQLAIRRVTNKGLKLSISAVAAEAGVSAGLVHNTYPDIAEEIRAQVGRGTRQQRDAKVAEVKAVRERLKAMRTERDAALADVARLASINETLRQEVAMLRAAASGKMVVLPPPREV
;
A
#
# COMPACT_ATOMS: atom_id res chain seq x y z
N MET A 1 -58.08 -4.00 74.76
CA MET A 1 -58.28 -5.44 74.47
C MET A 1 -57.79 -5.70 73.04
N ASN A 2 -56.77 -6.55 72.88
CA ASN A 2 -56.18 -7.03 71.61
C ASN A 2 -57.21 -7.83 70.76
N PRO A 3 -56.92 -8.42 69.56
CA PRO A 3 -55.67 -8.48 68.74
C PRO A 3 -55.88 -8.35 67.20
N ARG A 4 -54.82 -8.34 66.38
CA ARG A 4 -54.51 -9.41 65.39
C ARG A 4 -53.32 -9.08 64.47
N ALA A 5 -52.52 -10.13 64.26
CA ALA A 5 -51.34 -10.21 63.42
C ALA A 5 -51.66 -10.19 61.91
N GLY A 6 -50.66 -9.81 61.12
CA GLY A 6 -50.67 -9.89 59.67
C GLY A 6 -49.35 -9.37 59.09
N THR A 7 -48.26 -10.07 59.34
CA THR A 7 -47.05 -9.93 58.53
C THR A 7 -47.33 -10.54 57.15
N SER A 8 -47.10 -9.77 56.09
CA SER A 8 -46.94 -10.31 54.73
C SER A 8 -45.71 -9.66 54.10
N PRO A 9 -44.76 -10.47 53.61
CA PRO A 9 -43.52 -10.02 53.02
C PRO A 9 -43.71 -9.81 51.51
N ASP A 10 -43.55 -8.59 51.02
CA ASP A 10 -43.49 -8.38 49.56
C ASP A 10 -42.51 -7.27 49.17
N GLU A 11 -41.38 -7.19 49.88
CA GLU A 11 -40.16 -6.55 49.39
C GLU A 11 -39.30 -7.60 48.67
N ALA A 12 -39.79 -8.13 47.54
CA ALA A 12 -39.03 -9.01 46.67
C ALA A 12 -38.49 -8.25 45.44
N GLN A 13 -37.31 -7.67 45.65
CA GLN A 13 -36.21 -7.53 44.68
C GLN A 13 -36.54 -7.73 43.18
N ILE A 14 -36.70 -6.63 42.45
CA ILE A 14 -36.53 -6.62 40.98
C ILE A 14 -35.07 -6.27 40.68
N GLY A 15 -34.18 -7.22 40.99
CA GLY A 15 -32.79 -7.27 40.53
C GLY A 15 -32.66 -8.34 39.46
N ALA A 16 -33.32 -8.14 38.31
CA ALA A 16 -33.33 -9.14 37.23
C ALA A 16 -31.92 -9.33 36.65
N ALA A 17 -31.37 -10.54 36.83
CA ALA A 17 -30.08 -10.96 36.30
C ALA A 17 -29.97 -10.73 34.77
N PRO A 18 -28.80 -10.32 34.24
CA PRO A 18 -28.64 -10.08 32.82
C PRO A 18 -28.83 -11.39 32.05
N ARG A 19 -29.76 -11.37 31.09
CA ARG A 19 -30.07 -12.49 30.19
C ARG A 19 -28.77 -13.09 29.65
N ARG A 20 -28.40 -14.29 30.12
CA ARG A 20 -27.35 -15.13 29.54
C ARG A 20 -27.78 -15.57 28.13
N ARG A 21 -27.79 -14.66 27.17
CA ARG A 21 -27.87 -15.00 25.75
C ARG A 21 -26.66 -15.91 25.52
N SER A 22 -26.91 -17.17 25.19
CA SER A 22 -25.92 -18.25 25.17
C SER A 22 -24.60 -17.80 24.56
N ARG A 23 -23.57 -17.62 25.40
CA ARG A 23 -22.22 -17.15 25.02
C ARG A 23 -21.66 -17.92 23.83
N ALA A 24 -21.90 -19.24 23.81
CA ALA A 24 -21.53 -20.13 22.71
C ALA A 24 -22.17 -19.74 21.36
N LYS A 25 -23.49 -19.52 21.33
CA LYS A 25 -24.19 -19.11 20.10
C LYS A 25 -23.72 -17.76 19.56
N THR A 26 -23.47 -16.80 20.46
CA THR A 26 -22.93 -15.48 20.06
C THR A 26 -21.50 -15.61 19.52
N ARG A 27 -20.70 -16.53 20.09
CA ARG A 27 -19.36 -16.84 19.61
C ARG A 27 -19.38 -17.39 18.18
N GLU A 28 -20.28 -18.34 17.89
CA GLU A 28 -20.45 -18.91 16.56
C GLU A 28 -20.89 -17.86 15.53
N VAL A 29 -21.82 -16.98 15.91
CA VAL A 29 -22.26 -15.86 15.07
C VAL A 29 -21.10 -14.91 14.77
N LEU A 30 -20.25 -14.62 15.74
CA LEU A 30 -19.05 -13.78 15.55
C LEU A 30 -18.03 -14.44 14.62
N GLN A 31 -17.78 -15.74 14.77
CA GLN A 31 -16.89 -16.49 13.87
C GLN A 31 -17.42 -16.51 12.43
N LEU A 32 -18.74 -16.68 12.26
CA LEU A 32 -19.37 -16.62 10.95
C LEU A 32 -19.28 -15.21 10.34
N ALA A 33 -19.45 -14.16 11.15
CA ALA A 33 -19.29 -12.78 10.73
C ALA A 33 -17.87 -12.48 10.26
N ILE A 34 -16.82 -13.01 10.94
CA ILE A 34 -15.44 -12.90 10.48
C ILE A 34 -15.27 -13.51 9.09
N ARG A 35 -15.80 -14.71 8.86
CA ARG A 35 -15.76 -15.37 7.54
C ARG A 35 -16.51 -14.58 6.47
N ARG A 36 -17.65 -13.97 6.81
CA ARG A 36 -18.40 -13.12 5.88
C ARG A 36 -17.63 -11.84 5.52
N VAL A 37 -17.05 -11.16 6.50
CA VAL A 37 -16.28 -9.92 6.27
C VAL A 37 -15.03 -10.21 5.44
N THR A 38 -14.34 -11.32 5.71
CA THR A 38 -13.18 -11.76 4.90
C THR A 38 -13.58 -12.15 3.48
N ASN A 39 -14.67 -12.90 3.28
CA ASN A 39 -15.17 -13.25 1.95
C ASN A 39 -15.64 -12.03 1.14
N LYS A 40 -16.22 -11.02 1.80
CA LYS A 40 -16.59 -9.75 1.16
C LYS A 40 -15.37 -8.89 0.77
N GLY A 41 -14.15 -9.28 1.15
CA GLY A 41 -12.92 -8.53 0.88
C GLY A 41 -12.83 -7.18 1.60
N LEU A 42 -13.70 -6.95 2.60
CA LEU A 42 -13.73 -5.69 3.35
C LEU A 42 -12.63 -5.67 4.41
N LYS A 43 -12.20 -4.46 4.80
CA LYS A 43 -11.18 -4.26 5.83
C LYS A 43 -11.65 -4.92 7.13
N LEU A 44 -11.03 -6.06 7.46
CA LEU A 44 -11.32 -6.79 8.68
C LEU A 44 -11.04 -5.86 9.87
N SER A 45 -12.07 -5.56 10.66
CA SER A 45 -11.96 -4.72 11.85
C SER A 45 -13.00 -5.14 12.87
N ILE A 46 -12.72 -4.90 14.15
CA ILE A 46 -13.64 -5.27 15.23
C ILE A 46 -15.01 -4.61 15.01
N SER A 47 -15.04 -3.35 14.55
CA SER A 47 -16.28 -2.64 14.22
C SER A 47 -17.02 -3.27 13.03
N ALA A 48 -16.32 -3.66 11.96
CA ALA A 48 -16.95 -4.32 10.80
C ALA A 48 -17.54 -5.69 11.16
N VAL A 49 -16.82 -6.47 11.95
CA VAL A 49 -17.29 -7.79 12.44
C VAL A 49 -18.49 -7.61 13.39
N ALA A 50 -18.45 -6.61 14.27
CA ALA A 50 -19.53 -6.33 15.20
C ALA A 50 -20.80 -5.86 14.47
N ALA A 51 -20.66 -5.00 13.45
CA ALA A 51 -21.76 -4.55 12.61
C ALA A 51 -22.42 -5.71 11.83
N GLU A 52 -21.62 -6.62 11.26
CA GLU A 52 -22.12 -7.79 10.53
C GLU A 52 -22.81 -8.81 11.47
N ALA A 53 -22.34 -8.92 12.72
CA ALA A 53 -22.95 -9.78 13.74
C ALA A 53 -24.11 -9.11 14.50
N GLY A 54 -24.39 -7.82 14.26
CA GLY A 54 -25.43 -7.06 14.97
C GLY A 54 -25.15 -6.88 16.46
N VAL A 55 -23.88 -6.86 16.87
CA VAL A 55 -23.46 -6.67 18.27
C VAL A 55 -22.65 -5.37 18.44
N SER A 56 -22.56 -4.88 19.67
CA SER A 56 -21.70 -3.74 19.95
C SER A 56 -20.22 -4.14 19.93
N ALA A 57 -19.36 -3.24 19.44
CA ALA A 57 -17.90 -3.44 19.48
C ALA A 57 -17.39 -3.63 20.92
N GLY A 58 -18.06 -3.00 21.89
CA GLY A 58 -17.85 -3.16 23.32
C GLY A 58 -17.96 -4.61 23.80
N LEU A 59 -18.96 -5.32 23.30
CA LEU A 59 -19.19 -6.72 23.65
C LEU A 59 -18.06 -7.62 23.13
N VAL A 60 -17.55 -7.36 21.93
CA VAL A 60 -16.46 -8.15 21.35
C VAL A 60 -15.18 -7.98 22.17
N HIS A 61 -14.76 -6.75 22.47
CA HIS A 61 -13.49 -6.55 23.18
C HIS A 61 -13.55 -6.88 24.69
N ASN A 62 -14.70 -6.71 25.36
CA ASN A 62 -14.83 -6.97 26.80
C ASN A 62 -15.19 -8.42 27.10
N THR A 63 -16.08 -9.01 26.30
CA THR A 63 -16.64 -10.33 26.59
C THR A 63 -15.93 -11.44 25.80
N TYR A 64 -15.34 -11.14 24.64
CA TYR A 64 -14.68 -12.12 23.77
C TYR A 64 -13.27 -11.64 23.33
N PRO A 65 -12.33 -11.51 24.27
CA PRO A 65 -10.96 -11.05 23.96
C PRO A 65 -10.23 -12.00 22.99
N ASP A 66 -10.53 -13.29 23.04
CA ASP A 66 -10.00 -14.32 22.14
C ASP A 66 -10.29 -14.02 20.67
N ILE A 67 -11.56 -13.71 20.36
CA ILE A 67 -11.99 -13.34 19.01
C ILE A 67 -11.39 -12.00 18.58
N ALA A 68 -11.28 -11.04 19.51
CA ALA A 68 -10.69 -9.74 19.22
C ALA A 68 -9.19 -9.87 18.86
N GLU A 69 -8.45 -10.74 19.53
CA GLU A 69 -7.05 -11.03 19.22
C GLU A 69 -6.89 -11.73 17.87
N GLU A 70 -7.77 -12.70 17.56
CA GLU A 70 -7.77 -13.38 16.26
C GLU A 70 -7.94 -12.39 15.10
N ILE A 71 -8.91 -11.47 15.23
CA ILE A 71 -9.15 -10.40 14.25
C ILE A 71 -7.91 -9.52 14.11
N ARG A 72 -7.31 -9.08 15.22
CA ARG A 72 -6.10 -8.23 15.19
C ARG A 72 -4.90 -8.95 14.57
N ALA A 73 -4.71 -10.23 14.88
CA ALA A 73 -3.63 -11.04 14.33
C ALA A 73 -3.77 -11.19 12.81
N GLN A 74 -4.99 -11.43 12.32
CA GLN A 74 -5.27 -11.56 10.89
C GLN A 74 -5.08 -10.24 10.15
N VAL A 75 -5.53 -9.10 10.72
CA VAL A 75 -5.28 -7.76 10.19
C VAL A 75 -3.80 -7.41 10.18
N GLY A 76 -3.08 -7.71 11.26
CA GLY A 76 -1.65 -7.45 11.40
C GLY A 76 -0.81 -8.21 10.39
N ARG A 77 -1.15 -9.48 10.13
CA ARG A 77 -0.50 -10.31 9.09
C ARG A 77 -0.73 -9.74 7.70
N GLY A 78 -1.98 -9.43 7.35
CA GLY A 78 -2.31 -8.85 6.04
C GLY A 78 -1.63 -7.50 5.81
N THR A 79 -1.55 -6.65 6.84
CA THR A 79 -0.88 -5.35 6.73
C THR A 79 0.63 -5.49 6.54
N ARG A 80 1.28 -6.45 7.20
CA ARG A 80 2.72 -6.73 7.03
C ARG A 80 2.99 -7.26 5.63
N GLN A 81 2.22 -8.25 5.17
CA GLN A 81 2.37 -8.82 3.84
C GLN A 81 2.17 -7.79 2.73
N GLN A 82 1.16 -6.91 2.86
CA GLN A 82 0.94 -5.81 1.90
C GLN A 82 2.09 -4.79 1.93
N ARG A 83 2.63 -4.48 3.11
CA ARG A 83 3.77 -3.57 3.24
C ARG A 83 5.01 -4.16 2.57
N ASP A 84 5.32 -5.41 2.85
CA ASP A 84 6.50 -6.09 2.32
C ASP A 84 6.42 -6.22 0.79
N ALA A 85 5.22 -6.54 0.25
CA ALA A 85 4.97 -6.55 -1.19
C ALA A 85 5.20 -5.17 -1.83
N LYS A 86 4.68 -4.08 -1.22
CA LYS A 86 4.89 -2.71 -1.70
C LYS A 86 6.36 -2.29 -1.61
N VAL A 87 7.06 -2.67 -0.54
CA VAL A 87 8.48 -2.37 -0.38
C VAL A 87 9.31 -3.09 -1.45
N ALA A 88 8.98 -4.34 -1.74
CA ALA A 88 9.63 -5.10 -2.81
C ALA A 88 9.37 -4.47 -4.19
N GLU A 89 8.14 -4.05 -4.47
CA GLU A 89 7.77 -3.37 -5.71
C GLU A 89 8.50 -2.04 -5.88
N VAL A 90 8.53 -1.20 -4.83
CA VAL A 90 9.26 0.08 -4.84
C VAL A 90 10.75 -0.15 -5.07
N LYS A 91 11.34 -1.19 -4.48
CA LYS A 91 12.74 -1.55 -4.71
C LYS A 91 12.98 -1.95 -6.16
N ALA A 92 12.14 -2.81 -6.74
CA ALA A 92 12.26 -3.24 -8.13
C ALA A 92 12.15 -2.06 -9.11
N VAL A 93 11.22 -1.13 -8.88
CA VAL A 93 11.06 0.07 -9.71
C VAL A 93 12.27 1.01 -9.58
N ARG A 94 12.82 1.17 -8.36
CA ARG A 94 14.03 1.99 -8.14
C ARG A 94 15.25 1.44 -8.87
N GLU A 95 15.46 0.13 -8.84
CA GLU A 95 16.57 -0.50 -9.57
C GLU A 95 16.41 -0.32 -11.08
N ARG A 96 15.21 -0.52 -11.62
CA ARG A 96 14.92 -0.26 -13.04
C ARG A 96 15.17 1.20 -13.43
N LEU A 97 14.73 2.14 -12.58
CA LEU A 97 14.96 3.57 -12.81
C LEU A 97 16.44 3.92 -12.79
N LYS A 98 17.24 3.28 -11.93
CA LYS A 98 18.69 3.47 -11.89
C LYS A 98 19.34 3.00 -13.18
N ALA A 99 18.98 1.80 -13.67
CA ALA A 99 19.47 1.28 -14.95
C ALA A 99 19.08 2.19 -16.13
N MET A 100 17.82 2.59 -16.22
CA MET A 100 17.35 3.50 -17.27
C MET A 100 18.03 4.87 -17.22
N ARG A 101 18.36 5.38 -16.02
CA ARG A 101 19.11 6.64 -15.87
C ARG A 101 20.53 6.51 -16.40
N THR A 102 21.22 5.41 -16.09
CA THR A 102 22.58 5.16 -16.60
C THR A 102 22.59 5.02 -18.13
N GLU A 103 21.60 4.32 -18.70
CA GLU A 103 21.46 4.19 -20.16
C GLU A 103 21.18 5.54 -20.82
N ARG A 104 20.27 6.34 -20.25
CA ARG A 104 20.00 7.70 -20.73
C ARG A 104 21.25 8.56 -20.68
N ASP A 105 22.01 8.53 -19.59
CA ASP A 105 23.20 9.37 -19.45
C ASP A 105 24.30 8.97 -20.44
N ALA A 106 24.47 7.67 -20.68
CA ALA A 106 25.36 7.17 -21.73
C ALA A 106 24.89 7.62 -23.13
N ALA A 107 23.61 7.48 -23.44
CA ALA A 107 23.04 7.91 -24.72
C ALA A 107 23.17 9.42 -24.94
N LEU A 108 22.95 10.24 -23.90
CA LEU A 108 23.14 11.69 -23.99
C LEU A 108 24.61 12.07 -24.22
N ALA A 109 25.55 11.36 -23.59
CA ALA A 109 26.98 11.56 -23.85
C ALA A 109 27.34 11.21 -25.30
N ASP A 110 26.77 10.13 -25.84
CA ASP A 110 26.96 9.71 -27.24
C ASP A 110 26.40 10.74 -28.21
N VAL A 111 25.20 11.24 -27.96
CA VAL A 111 24.57 12.30 -28.77
C VAL A 111 25.42 13.57 -28.73
N ALA A 112 25.95 13.97 -27.58
CA ALA A 112 26.82 15.14 -27.46
C ALA A 112 28.12 14.96 -28.27
N ARG A 113 28.74 13.77 -28.21
CA ARG A 113 29.93 13.45 -29.03
C ARG A 113 29.62 13.51 -30.52
N LEU A 114 28.52 12.88 -30.94
CA LEU A 114 28.09 12.89 -32.34
C LEU A 114 27.73 14.29 -32.83
N ALA A 115 27.14 15.14 -31.98
CA ALA A 115 26.85 16.52 -32.32
C ALA A 115 28.12 17.33 -32.60
N SER A 116 29.15 17.18 -31.75
CA SER A 116 30.46 17.83 -31.96
C SER A 116 31.11 17.37 -33.28
N ILE A 117 31.15 16.05 -33.52
CA ILE A 117 31.70 15.49 -34.76
C ILE A 117 30.90 15.99 -35.96
N ASN A 118 29.58 15.98 -35.90
CA ASN A 118 28.75 16.48 -37.00
C ASN A 118 29.00 17.97 -37.26
N GLU A 119 29.23 18.77 -36.24
CA GLU A 119 29.53 20.19 -36.43
C GLU A 119 30.89 20.41 -37.12
N THR A 120 31.93 19.68 -36.69
CA THR A 120 33.24 19.71 -37.37
C THR A 120 33.14 19.25 -38.83
N LEU A 121 32.43 18.15 -39.10
CA LEU A 121 32.21 17.66 -40.46
C LEU A 121 31.40 18.66 -41.30
N ARG A 122 30.41 19.35 -40.71
CA ARG A 122 29.66 20.40 -41.42
C ARG A 122 30.57 21.56 -41.81
N GLN A 123 31.47 21.97 -40.94
CA GLN A 123 32.46 23.00 -41.24
C GLN A 123 33.42 22.56 -42.35
N GLU A 124 33.94 21.33 -42.29
CA GLU A 124 34.79 20.77 -43.34
C GLU A 124 34.06 20.70 -44.69
N VAL A 125 32.83 20.20 -44.71
CA VAL A 125 32.01 20.15 -45.93
C VAL A 125 31.73 21.55 -46.48
N ALA A 126 31.47 22.54 -45.61
CA ALA A 126 31.29 23.92 -46.04
C ALA A 126 32.57 24.51 -46.65
N MET A 127 33.73 24.27 -46.02
CA MET A 127 35.04 24.70 -46.54
C MET A 127 35.35 24.06 -47.90
N LEU A 128 35.18 22.74 -48.02
CA LEU A 128 35.41 22.01 -49.27
C LEU A 128 34.47 22.47 -50.38
N ARG A 129 33.20 22.72 -50.07
CA ARG A 129 32.23 23.27 -51.04
C ARG A 129 32.61 24.68 -51.48
N ALA A 130 33.08 25.54 -50.57
CA ALA A 130 33.52 26.89 -50.91
C ALA A 130 34.81 26.91 -51.75
N ALA A 131 35.72 25.97 -51.49
CA ALA A 131 36.91 25.75 -52.31
C ALA A 131 36.54 25.24 -53.72
N ALA A 132 35.65 24.24 -53.80
CA ALA A 132 35.17 23.69 -55.06
C ALA A 132 34.35 24.69 -55.90
N SER A 133 33.61 25.61 -55.25
CA SER A 133 32.87 26.67 -55.94
C SER A 133 33.73 27.88 -56.32
N GLY A 134 35.06 27.82 -56.15
CA GLY A 134 35.98 28.89 -56.50
C GLY A 134 35.89 30.15 -55.63
N LYS A 135 35.19 30.10 -54.49
CA LYS A 135 35.06 31.22 -53.54
C LYS A 135 36.23 31.28 -52.53
N MET A 136 37.05 30.23 -52.45
CA MET A 136 38.20 30.15 -51.53
C MET A 136 39.37 29.41 -52.20
N VAL A 137 40.59 29.93 -52.10
CA VAL A 137 41.81 29.27 -52.61
C VAL A 137 42.52 28.59 -51.44
N VAL A 138 42.53 27.26 -51.43
CA VAL A 138 43.29 26.48 -50.44
C VAL A 138 44.73 26.34 -50.93
N LEU A 139 45.69 26.87 -50.17
CA LEU A 139 47.12 26.73 -50.48
C LEU A 139 47.52 25.25 -50.30
N PRO A 140 48.13 24.59 -51.31
CA PRO A 140 48.57 23.21 -51.14
C PRO A 140 49.67 23.13 -50.05
N PRO A 141 49.71 22.03 -49.27
CA PRO A 141 50.71 21.88 -48.22
C PRO A 141 52.13 21.93 -48.82
N PRO A 142 53.11 22.46 -48.08
CA PRO A 142 54.49 22.53 -48.54
C PRO A 142 54.96 21.11 -48.86
N ARG A 143 55.46 20.90 -50.08
CA ARG A 143 56.13 19.65 -50.45
C ARG A 143 57.36 19.52 -49.57
N GLU A 144 57.36 18.55 -48.67
CA GLU A 144 58.60 18.10 -48.03
C GLU A 144 59.56 17.67 -49.15
N VAL A 145 60.75 18.28 -49.12
CA VAL A 145 61.82 18.12 -50.11
C VAL A 145 62.66 16.91 -49.74
#